data_AF-A0A438KBS3-F1
#
_entry.id   AF-A0A438KBS3-F1
#
_cell.length_a   1.000
_cell.length_b   1.000
_cell.length_c   1.000
_cell.angle_alpha   90.00
_cell.angle_beta   90.00
_cell.angle_gamma   90.00
#
_symmetry.space_group_name_H-M   'P 1'
#
loop_
_entity.id
_entity.type
_entity.pdbx_description
1 polymer ?
#
loop_
_entity_poly.entity_id
_entity_poly.type
_entity_poly.pdbx_seq_one_letter_code
_entity_poly.pdbx_strand_id
1 'polypeptide(L)'
;MPGIHPLVASHRLNILPSSRPVWQNVRQFYSDRQKIIQSEVDKLLDVGFIREVEYPEWLANEVVVPKKEGIWRVCIDYTNLNNACPKDSFPLSQIDQIMDSTTGHGMLSFLDAFSGYHQILMASTDEEKNCLYNAAWTKKRRRHLPKTDDKDLQTLDRSHGGNVH
;
A
#
# COMPACT_ATOMS: atom_id res chain seq x y z
N MET A 1 0.97 13.02 -14.61
CA MET A 1 1.61 12.38 -15.79
C MET A 1 0.93 11.05 -16.01
N PRO A 2 0.38 10.74 -17.19
CA PRO A 2 -0.08 9.40 -17.48
C PRO A 2 1.12 8.45 -17.46
N GLY A 3 0.98 7.31 -16.77
CA GLY A 3 2.01 6.27 -16.74
C GLY A 3 2.22 5.61 -18.11
N ILE A 4 3.19 4.70 -18.19
CA ILE A 4 3.39 3.84 -19.36
C ILE A 4 2.16 2.95 -19.52
N HIS A 5 1.68 2.81 -20.76
CA HIS A 5 0.50 2.00 -21.04
C HIS A 5 0.72 0.53 -20.60
N PRO A 6 -0.26 -0.13 -19.92
CA PRO A 6 -0.09 -1.48 -19.38
C PRO A 6 0.30 -2.55 -20.42
N LEU A 7 -0.05 -2.34 -21.69
CA LEU A 7 0.36 -3.22 -22.80
C LEU A 7 1.86 -3.14 -23.11
N VAL A 8 2.52 -2.04 -22.77
CA VAL A 8 3.97 -1.86 -22.95
C VAL A 8 4.71 -2.43 -21.74
N ALA A 9 4.29 -2.07 -20.54
CA ALA A 9 4.89 -2.57 -19.30
C ALA A 9 3.86 -2.59 -18.18
N SER A 10 3.82 -3.70 -17.44
CA SER A 10 3.03 -3.85 -16.21
C SER A 10 3.86 -4.59 -15.17
N HIS A 11 3.86 -4.13 -13.93
CA HIS A 11 4.51 -4.81 -12.83
C HIS A 11 3.61 -5.92 -12.27
N ARG A 12 4.18 -7.11 -12.08
CA ARG A 12 3.49 -8.27 -11.49
C ARG A 12 4.23 -8.69 -10.22
N LEU A 13 3.47 -9.03 -9.19
CA LEU A 13 4.03 -9.54 -7.95
C LEU A 13 4.20 -11.06 -8.08
N ASN A 14 5.43 -11.54 -7.97
CA ASN A 14 5.73 -12.97 -7.98
C ASN A 14 5.46 -13.62 -6.62
N ILE A 15 4.25 -13.47 -6.08
CA ILE A 15 3.93 -14.04 -4.77
C ILE A 15 3.89 -15.56 -4.87
N LEU A 16 4.62 -16.23 -3.98
CA LEU A 16 4.60 -17.69 -3.94
C LEU A 16 3.17 -18.18 -3.66
N PRO A 17 2.62 -19.15 -4.42
CA PRO A 17 1.25 -19.64 -4.21
C PRO A 17 0.98 -20.20 -2.81
N SER A 18 2.04 -20.64 -2.11
CA SER A 18 1.97 -21.15 -0.74
C SER A 18 1.96 -20.06 0.33
N SER A 19 2.21 -18.80 -0.04
CA SER A 19 2.27 -17.68 0.90
C SER A 19 0.87 -17.32 1.39
N ARG A 20 0.74 -17.15 2.71
CA ARG A 20 -0.52 -16.70 3.31
C ARG A 20 -0.58 -15.18 3.30
N PRO A 21 -1.71 -14.57 2.90
CA PRO A 21 -1.91 -13.14 3.05
C PRO A 21 -1.76 -12.69 4.51
N VAL A 22 -1.14 -11.53 4.70
CA VAL A 22 -0.93 -10.96 6.03
C VAL A 22 -1.69 -9.65 6.16
N TRP A 23 -2.53 -9.58 7.18
CA TRP A 23 -3.11 -8.34 7.69
C TRP A 23 -2.26 -7.79 8.82
N GLN A 24 -1.51 -6.73 8.55
CA GLN A 24 -0.76 -6.06 9.60
C GLN A 24 -1.71 -5.30 10.53
N ASN A 25 -1.41 -5.34 11.83
CA ASN A 25 -2.13 -4.53 12.82
C ASN A 25 -1.91 -3.05 12.55
N VAL A 26 -3.01 -2.32 12.38
CA VAL A 26 -3.02 -0.89 12.12
C VAL A 26 -2.25 -0.13 13.20
N ARG A 27 -1.31 0.72 12.77
CA ARG A 27 -0.58 1.60 13.68
C ARG A 27 -1.38 2.84 14.02
N GLN A 28 -1.36 3.22 15.30
CA GLN A 28 -1.91 4.49 15.75
C GLN A 28 -0.83 5.58 15.68
N PHE A 29 -1.20 6.71 15.09
CA PHE A 29 -0.34 7.88 14.97
C PHE A 29 -0.94 9.07 15.74
N TYR A 30 -0.07 9.92 16.27
CA TYR A 30 -0.47 11.22 16.82
C TYR A 30 -1.12 12.10 15.74
N SER A 31 -1.97 13.04 16.16
CA SER A 31 -2.76 13.90 15.27
C SER A 31 -1.93 14.60 14.20
N ASP A 32 -0.74 15.07 14.53
CA ASP A 32 0.10 15.81 13.59
C ASP A 32 0.65 14.90 12.48
N ARG A 33 1.00 13.67 12.82
CA ARG A 33 1.42 12.64 11.85
C ARG A 33 0.25 12.15 11.01
N GLN A 34 -0.95 12.04 11.61
CA GLN A 34 -2.16 11.68 10.86
C GLN A 34 -2.50 12.72 9.78
N LYS A 35 -2.29 14.01 10.05
CA LYS A 35 -2.50 15.07 9.04
C LYS A 35 -1.52 14.93 7.86
N ILE A 36 -0.26 14.60 8.14
CA ILE A 36 0.77 14.39 7.12
C ILE A 36 0.40 13.18 6.24
N ILE A 37 0.05 12.06 6.87
CA ILE A 37 -0.42 10.85 6.18
C ILE A 37 -1.62 11.18 5.29
N GLN A 38 -2.63 11.83 5.85
CA GLN A 38 -3.86 12.16 5.13
C GLN A 38 -3.58 13.04 3.92
N SER A 39 -2.76 14.09 4.08
CA SER A 39 -2.38 14.97 2.98
C SER A 39 -1.67 14.22 1.86
N GLU A 40 -0.82 13.24 2.19
CA GLU A 40 -0.12 12.47 1.18
C GLU A 40 -1.07 11.49 0.45
N VAL A 41 -1.93 10.79 1.21
CA VAL A 41 -2.94 9.91 0.63
C VAL A 41 -3.89 10.67 -0.30
N ASP A 42 -4.33 11.86 0.09
CA ASP A 42 -5.21 12.69 -0.74
C ASP A 42 -4.53 13.10 -2.06
N LYS A 43 -3.24 13.44 -2.04
CA LYS A 43 -2.48 13.71 -3.27
C LYS A 43 -2.37 12.47 -4.16
N LEU A 44 -2.09 11.31 -3.58
CA LEU A 44 -1.96 10.07 -4.35
C LEU A 44 -3.30 9.66 -4.99
N LEU A 45 -4.42 9.92 -4.30
CA LEU A 45 -5.77 9.71 -4.83
C LEU A 45 -6.08 10.70 -5.97
N ASP A 46 -5.77 11.98 -5.79
CA ASP A 46 -6.02 13.04 -6.79
C ASP A 46 -5.26 12.79 -8.10
N VAL A 47 -4.02 12.29 -8.00
CA VAL A 47 -3.21 11.89 -9.16
C VAL A 47 -3.65 10.53 -9.73
N GLY A 48 -4.44 9.75 -9.00
CA GLY A 48 -4.91 8.42 -9.41
C GLY A 48 -3.87 7.31 -9.27
N PHE A 49 -2.84 7.49 -8.43
CA PHE A 49 -1.84 6.46 -8.15
C PHE A 49 -2.33 5.38 -7.19
N ILE A 50 -3.33 5.70 -6.36
CA ILE A 50 -4.00 4.75 -5.48
C ILE A 50 -5.52 4.83 -5.67
N ARG A 51 -6.22 3.77 -5.27
CA ARG A 51 -7.69 3.68 -5.32
C ARG A 51 -8.23 3.03 -4.05
N GLU A 52 -9.52 3.22 -3.80
CA GLU A 52 -10.20 2.50 -2.72
C GLU A 52 -10.41 1.02 -3.11
N VAL A 53 -10.23 0.13 -2.13
CA VAL A 53 -10.42 -1.32 -2.27
C VAL A 53 -11.31 -1.78 -1.13
N GLU A 54 -12.29 -2.62 -1.45
CA GLU A 54 -13.16 -3.26 -0.47
C GLU A 54 -12.63 -4.67 -0.18
N TYR A 55 -12.43 -4.99 1.11
CA TYR A 55 -12.00 -6.32 1.57
C TYR A 55 -10.65 -6.81 1.00
N PRO A 56 -9.54 -6.10 1.28
CA PRO A 56 -8.23 -6.52 0.78
C PRO A 56 -7.73 -7.79 1.47
N GLU A 57 -7.04 -8.67 0.74
CA GLU A 57 -6.40 -9.86 1.33
C GLU A 57 -5.10 -9.52 2.08
N TRP A 58 -4.35 -8.53 1.56
CA TRP A 58 -3.10 -8.06 2.13
C TRP A 58 -3.29 -6.67 2.71
N LEU A 59 -2.75 -6.42 3.90
CA LEU A 59 -2.82 -5.09 4.51
C LEU A 59 -1.45 -4.69 5.03
N ALA A 60 -0.86 -3.69 4.39
CA ALA A 60 0.40 -3.08 4.80
C ALA A 60 0.16 -1.83 5.65
N ASN A 61 1.05 -1.60 6.60
CA ASN A 61 1.01 -0.44 7.47
C ASN A 61 1.69 0.77 6.83
N GLU A 62 1.12 1.95 7.09
CA GLU A 62 1.79 3.22 6.86
C GLU A 62 2.89 3.42 7.92
N VAL A 63 4.00 4.02 7.51
CA VAL A 63 5.15 4.37 8.37
C VAL A 63 5.57 5.79 8.04
N VAL A 64 5.73 6.62 9.07
CA VAL A 64 6.15 8.01 8.91
C VAL A 64 7.62 8.13 9.32
N VAL A 65 8.47 8.52 8.37
CA VAL A 65 9.93 8.60 8.55
C VAL A 65 10.39 10.06 8.48
N PRO A 66 11.18 10.56 9.44
CA PRO A 66 11.74 11.90 9.36
C PRO A 66 12.83 11.95 8.29
N LYS A 67 12.78 12.97 7.44
CA LYS A 67 13.85 13.31 6.50
C LYS A 67 14.72 14.42 7.12
N LYS A 68 15.91 14.63 6.54
CA LYS A 68 16.68 15.87 6.75
C LYS A 68 15.78 17.08 6.47
N GLU A 69 16.02 18.18 7.19
CA GLU A 69 15.26 19.44 7.09
C GLU A 69 13.85 19.42 7.73
N GLY A 70 13.51 18.43 8.56
CA GLY A 70 12.24 18.40 9.29
C GLY A 70 11.02 18.01 8.44
N ILE A 71 11.24 17.64 7.18
CA ILE A 71 10.21 17.10 6.29
C ILE A 71 9.92 15.66 6.68
N TRP A 72 8.65 15.28 6.74
CA TRP A 72 8.23 13.90 6.99
C TRP A 72 7.90 13.20 5.67
N ARG A 73 8.28 11.93 5.55
CA ARG A 73 7.90 11.06 4.43
C ARG A 73 6.93 9.99 4.92
N VAL A 74 5.90 9.75 4.13
CA VAL A 74 4.98 8.63 4.33
C VAL A 74 5.50 7.47 3.47
N CYS A 75 5.76 6.35 4.12
CA CYS A 75 6.19 5.10 3.52
C CYS A 75 5.17 4.01 3.83
N ILE A 76 5.20 2.91 3.08
CA ILE A 76 4.37 1.74 3.34
C ILE A 76 5.30 0.57 3.65
N ASP A 77 5.02 -0.12 4.74
CA ASP A 77 5.80 -1.27 5.20
C ASP A 77 5.34 -2.56 4.51
N TYR A 78 5.90 -2.80 3.33
CA TYR A 78 5.67 -4.02 2.57
C TYR A 78 6.50 -5.21 3.03
N THR A 79 7.10 -5.19 4.23
CA THR A 79 7.99 -6.28 4.68
C THR A 79 7.36 -7.67 4.54
N ASN A 80 6.09 -7.83 4.92
CA ASN A 80 5.39 -9.11 4.82
C ASN A 80 5.11 -9.52 3.36
N LEU A 81 4.75 -8.55 2.51
CA LEU A 81 4.51 -8.79 1.08
C LEU A 81 5.82 -9.14 0.36
N ASN A 82 6.89 -8.40 0.66
CA ASN A 82 8.22 -8.62 0.10
C ASN A 82 8.80 -9.97 0.50
N ASN A 83 8.54 -10.45 1.73
CA ASN A 83 8.94 -11.79 2.16
C ASN A 83 8.18 -12.91 1.44
N ALA A 84 6.98 -12.63 0.92
CA ALA A 84 6.18 -13.58 0.16
C ALA A 84 6.59 -13.68 -1.31
N CYS A 85 7.38 -12.72 -1.80
CA CYS A 85 7.98 -12.70 -3.12
C CYS A 85 9.39 -13.34 -3.08
N PRO A 86 9.75 -14.22 -4.02
CA PRO A 86 11.11 -14.72 -4.13
C PRO A 86 12.05 -13.58 -4.52
N LYS A 87 13.31 -13.67 -4.07
CA LYS A 87 14.34 -12.69 -4.43
C LYS A 87 14.66 -12.78 -5.92
N ASP A 88 14.88 -11.63 -6.53
CA ASP A 88 15.30 -11.55 -7.93
C ASP A 88 16.70 -12.19 -8.10
N SER A 89 16.85 -12.99 -9.15
CA SER A 89 18.12 -13.63 -9.52
C SER A 89 19.02 -12.69 -10.32
N PHE A 90 18.48 -11.59 -10.83
CA PHE A 90 19.19 -10.59 -11.63
C PHE A 90 19.19 -9.23 -10.90
N PRO A 91 20.07 -9.04 -9.90
CA PRO A 91 20.19 -7.74 -9.25
C PRO A 91 20.64 -6.68 -10.26
N LEU A 92 20.27 -5.42 -10.00
CA LEU A 92 20.76 -4.28 -10.77
C LEU A 92 22.30 -4.32 -10.86
N SER A 93 22.82 -3.95 -12.03
CA SER A 93 24.27 -3.87 -12.27
C SER A 93 24.95 -3.01 -11.21
N GLN A 94 26.12 -3.46 -10.75
CA GLN A 94 26.87 -2.72 -9.73
C GLN A 94 27.30 -1.36 -10.28
N ILE A 95 27.25 -0.33 -9.43
CA ILE A 95 27.58 1.05 -9.82
C ILE A 95 28.99 1.11 -10.42
N ASP A 96 29.94 0.39 -9.84
CA ASP A 96 31.32 0.34 -10.32
C ASP A 96 31.42 -0.21 -11.75
N GLN A 97 30.62 -1.22 -12.10
CA GLN A 97 30.59 -1.75 -13.47
C GLN A 97 30.06 -0.72 -14.47
N ILE A 98 29.03 0.05 -14.10
CA ILE A 98 28.52 1.13 -14.93
C ILE A 98 29.60 2.21 -15.07
N MET A 99 30.23 2.60 -13.97
CA MET A 99 31.28 3.62 -13.96
C MET A 99 32.47 3.22 -14.85
N ASP A 100 32.98 2.00 -14.70
CA ASP A 100 34.06 1.44 -15.51
C ASP A 100 33.67 1.42 -16.99
N SER A 101 32.44 1.01 -17.32
CA SER A 101 31.94 1.01 -18.70
C SER A 101 31.87 2.40 -19.33
N THR A 102 31.72 3.45 -18.51
CA THR A 102 31.70 4.84 -18.97
C THR A 102 33.08 5.50 -19.04
N THR A 103 34.15 4.81 -18.59
CA THR A 103 35.51 5.33 -18.63
C THR A 103 35.97 5.53 -20.08
N GLY A 104 36.59 6.69 -20.36
CA GLY A 104 37.09 7.04 -21.71
C GLY A 104 36.09 7.77 -22.60
N HIS A 105 34.85 8.00 -22.16
CA HIS A 105 33.88 8.83 -22.89
C HIS A 105 34.14 10.32 -22.62
N GLY A 106 34.20 11.14 -23.68
CA GLY A 106 34.49 12.58 -23.57
C GLY A 106 33.35 13.44 -23.03
N MET A 107 32.14 12.89 -22.90
CA MET A 107 30.96 13.58 -22.35
C MET A 107 29.99 12.56 -21.75
N LEU A 108 29.44 12.88 -20.58
CA LEU A 108 28.38 12.13 -19.91
C LEU A 108 27.18 13.04 -19.72
N SER A 109 25.97 12.50 -19.89
CA SER A 109 24.71 13.20 -19.60
C SER A 109 23.91 12.40 -18.59
N PHE A 110 23.45 13.07 -17.53
CA PHE A 110 22.65 12.46 -16.48
C PHE A 110 21.18 12.85 -16.69
N LEU A 111 20.32 11.84 -16.78
CA LEU A 111 18.87 12.00 -16.88
C LEU A 111 18.24 11.29 -15.69
N ASP A 112 17.37 11.99 -14.96
CA ASP A 112 16.57 11.41 -13.88
C ASP A 112 15.12 11.24 -14.33
N ALA A 113 14.60 10.03 -14.18
CA ALA A 113 13.20 9.75 -14.44
C ALA A 113 12.39 10.08 -13.17
N PHE A 114 12.05 11.36 -13.01
CA PHE A 114 11.26 11.82 -11.86
C PHE A 114 9.97 11.00 -11.70
N SER A 115 9.73 10.51 -10.48
CA SER A 115 8.61 9.61 -10.16
C SER A 115 8.57 8.33 -11.01
N GLY A 116 9.70 7.87 -11.55
CA GLY A 116 9.79 6.70 -12.43
C GLY A 116 9.11 5.45 -11.87
N TYR A 117 9.13 5.26 -10.54
CA TYR A 117 8.44 4.17 -9.86
C TYR A 117 6.93 4.13 -10.14
N HIS A 118 6.25 5.29 -10.19
CA HIS A 118 4.82 5.38 -10.43
C HIS A 118 4.44 5.33 -11.92
N GLN A 119 5.42 5.26 -12.82
CA GLN A 119 5.16 5.21 -14.26
C GLN A 119 4.80 3.80 -14.74
N ILE A 120 5.23 2.75 -14.02
CA ILE A 120 4.88 1.36 -14.35
C ILE A 120 3.69 0.96 -13.50
N LEU A 121 2.57 0.68 -14.16
CA LEU A 121 1.33 0.29 -13.48
C LEU A 121 1.41 -1.15 -12.99
N MET A 122 0.75 -1.43 -11.87
CA MET A 122 0.53 -2.78 -11.38
C MET A 122 -0.39 -3.54 -12.36
N ALA A 123 -0.18 -4.84 -12.49
CA ALA A 123 -1.15 -5.70 -13.15
C ALA A 123 -2.45 -5.75 -12.31
N SER A 124 -3.60 -5.73 -12.98
CA SER A 124 -4.91 -5.72 -12.31
C SER A 124 -5.11 -6.86 -11.31
N THR A 125 -4.48 -8.01 -11.53
CA THR A 125 -4.53 -9.17 -10.62
C THR A 125 -3.75 -8.98 -9.32
N ASP A 126 -2.83 -8.02 -9.28
CA ASP A 126 -1.90 -7.81 -8.16
C ASP A 126 -2.11 -6.47 -7.45
N GLU A 127 -2.88 -5.54 -8.03
CA GLU A 127 -3.20 -4.24 -7.43
C GLU A 127 -3.73 -4.36 -5.99
N GLU A 128 -4.68 -5.28 -5.76
CA GLU A 128 -5.34 -5.44 -4.45
C GLU A 128 -4.42 -6.05 -3.38
N LYS A 129 -3.28 -6.61 -3.79
CA LYS A 129 -2.29 -7.15 -2.85
C LYS A 129 -1.39 -6.05 -2.28
N ASN A 130 -1.43 -4.85 -2.88
CA ASN A 130 -0.64 -3.69 -2.47
C ASN A 130 -1.40 -2.74 -1.52
N CYS A 131 -2.48 -3.21 -0.90
CA CYS A 131 -3.37 -2.36 -0.10
C CYS A 131 -2.74 -1.87 1.20
N LEU A 132 -3.10 -0.63 1.56
CA LEU A 132 -2.73 0.03 2.80
C LEU A 132 -3.99 0.41 3.58
N TYR A 133 -3.88 0.41 4.90
CA TYR A 133 -4.96 0.87 5.76
C TYR A 133 -4.87 2.37 6.00
N ASN A 134 -5.98 3.11 5.79
CA ASN A 134 -6.10 4.50 6.24
C ASN A 134 -7.20 4.64 7.32
N ALA A 135 -6.79 5.10 8.51
CA ALA A 135 -7.65 5.25 9.69
C ALA A 135 -8.68 6.40 9.61
N ALA A 136 -8.44 7.42 8.80
CA ALA A 136 -9.34 8.56 8.66
C ALA A 136 -10.60 8.20 7.85
N TRP A 137 -10.46 7.29 6.88
CA TRP A 137 -11.54 6.88 6.01
C TRP A 137 -12.57 5.98 6.71
N THR A 138 -12.14 5.09 7.61
CA THR A 138 -13.07 4.28 8.42
C THR A 138 -13.95 5.14 9.33
N LYS A 139 -13.43 6.25 9.89
CA LYS A 139 -14.24 7.22 10.64
C LYS A 139 -15.20 8.02 9.76
N LYS A 140 -14.89 8.22 8.47
CA LYS A 140 -15.78 8.88 7.50
C LYS A 140 -16.89 7.92 7.04
N ARG A 141 -16.56 6.65 6.77
CA ARG A 141 -17.52 5.57 6.47
C ARG A 141 -18.45 5.25 7.64
N ARG A 142 -17.95 5.16 8.88
CA ARG A 142 -18.80 4.99 10.09
C ARG A 142 -19.78 6.15 10.33
N ARG A 143 -19.50 7.35 9.80
CA ARG A 143 -20.43 8.50 9.87
C ARG A 143 -21.56 8.41 8.84
N HIS A 144 -21.40 7.62 7.78
CA HIS A 144 -22.38 7.47 6.69
C HIS A 144 -23.04 6.09 6.66
N LEU A 145 -22.56 5.14 7.47
CA LEU A 145 -23.27 3.89 7.72
C LEU A 145 -24.53 4.23 8.54
N PRO A 146 -25.73 3.79 8.13
CA PRO A 146 -26.91 3.92 8.98
C PRO A 146 -26.56 3.27 10.32
N LYS A 147 -26.78 4.00 11.42
CA LYS A 147 -26.72 3.41 12.76
C LYS A 147 -27.72 2.26 12.73
N THR A 148 -27.23 1.02 12.73
CA THR A 148 -28.09 -0.10 13.05
C THR A 148 -28.58 0.17 14.46
N ASP A 149 -29.90 0.35 14.60
CA ASP A 149 -30.51 0.52 15.91
C ASP A 149 -30.19 -0.72 16.75
N ASP A 150 -29.68 -0.50 17.97
CA ASP A 150 -29.32 -1.50 18.99
C ASP A 150 -30.50 -2.41 19.44
N LYS A 151 -31.62 -2.42 18.70
CA LYS A 151 -32.82 -3.18 19.06
C LYS A 151 -32.88 -4.59 18.49
N ASP A 152 -32.04 -4.94 17.51
CA ASP A 152 -32.12 -6.26 16.84
C ASP A 152 -31.17 -7.32 17.44
N LEU A 153 -30.35 -6.98 18.44
CA LEU A 153 -29.48 -7.94 19.14
C LEU A 153 -30.10 -8.54 20.42
N GLN A 154 -31.32 -8.17 20.80
CA GLN A 154 -32.00 -8.74 21.99
C GLN A 154 -33.04 -9.81 21.68
N THR A 155 -33.28 -10.16 20.41
CA THR A 155 -34.35 -11.11 20.04
C THR A 155 -33.89 -12.55 19.79
N LEU A 156 -32.59 -12.85 19.92
CA LEU A 156 -32.05 -14.21 19.70
C LEU A 156 -31.72 -15.00 20.97
N ASP A 157 -31.90 -14.41 22.17
CA ASP A 157 -31.52 -15.04 23.45
C ASP A 157 -32.71 -15.47 24.33
N ARG A 158 -33.92 -15.62 23.76
CA ARG A 158 -35.14 -16.04 24.49
C ARG A 158 -35.89 -17.22 23.87
N SER A 159 -35.19 -18.23 23.33
CA SER A 159 -35.86 -19.43 22.80
C SER A 159 -35.25 -20.78 23.21
N HIS A 160 -34.46 -20.86 24.28
CA HIS A 160 -33.94 -22.14 24.81
C HIS A 160 -34.07 -22.25 26.34
N GLY A 161 -35.30 -22.16 26.84
CA GLY A 161 -35.67 -22.52 28.21
C GLY A 161 -36.80 -23.55 28.22
N GLY A 162 -36.52 -24.74 27.70
CA GLY A 162 -37.45 -25.87 27.72
C GLY A 162 -37.51 -26.51 29.11
N ASN A 163 -38.71 -26.55 29.67
CA ASN A 163 -39.12 -27.26 30.87
C ASN A 163 -38.60 -28.71 30.91
N VAL A 164 -38.01 -29.11 32.03
CA VAL A 164 -37.80 -30.51 32.41
C VAL A 164 -38.82 -30.83 33.50
N HIS A 165 -39.72 -31.78 33.21
CA HIS A 165 -40.47 -32.54 34.20
C HIS A 165 -39.63 -33.73 34.68
#